data_AF-A0A5E5Q1Z4-F1
#
_entry.id   AF-A0A5E5Q1Z4-F1
#
_cell.length_a   1.000
_cell.length_b   1.000
_cell.length_c   1.000
_cell.angle_alpha   90.00
_cell.angle_beta   90.00
_cell.angle_gamma   90.00
#
_symmetry.space_group_name_H-M   'P 1'
#
loop_
_entity.id
_entity.type
_entity.pdbx_description
1 polymer ?
#
loop_
_entity_poly.entity_id
_entity_poly.type
_entity_poly.pdbx_seq_one_letter_code
_entity_poly.pdbx_strand_id
1 'polypeptide(L)'
;MKTKNMIEMLETASPVLEALSTLFVFVIGLLVLLIVVVFIFDITQRKNAVLRNYPVVGHFRSIFSSLGEFFRQYFFAMDREEMPFNRAERDWVHKAANNTDTTVAFGSTKNLNPVGTVIFANCPFPTLDEDASETRPITIGEGFCQKPYRAKSIFNISGMSFGAISKPAVLALSNGAAIAGCWYNTGEGGLSPYHLEGGADIVFQIGTAKYGVRDEQGKLSDEKLTEIAEHEQVRMFEIKMSQGAKPGKGGIFPGAKVTPQIAQIRGIGVGEDAISPNRHVEISSAQDLLDMINHVHKVTGKPTGFKSVIGATDWLDDFFQEINKRGGGLRTRFYYAR
;
A
#
# COMPACT_ATOMS: atom_id res chain seq x y z
N MET A 1 -50.17 -49.25 -45.03
CA MET A 1 -49.53 -49.72 -43.78
C MET A 1 -48.40 -48.81 -43.30
N LYS A 2 -47.44 -48.43 -44.15
CA LYS A 2 -46.33 -47.51 -43.78
C LYS A 2 -46.79 -46.13 -43.26
N THR A 3 -47.83 -45.53 -43.84
CA THR A 3 -48.30 -44.18 -43.46
C THR A 3 -49.02 -44.16 -42.11
N LYS A 4 -49.68 -45.26 -41.73
CA LYS A 4 -50.46 -45.35 -40.48
C LYS A 4 -49.52 -45.50 -39.27
N ASN A 5 -48.49 -46.33 -39.41
CA ASN A 5 -47.44 -46.47 -38.39
C ASN A 5 -46.62 -45.18 -38.22
N MET A 6 -46.45 -44.37 -39.28
CA MET A 6 -45.75 -43.10 -39.21
C MET A 6 -46.56 -42.04 -38.45
N ILE A 7 -47.89 -42.04 -38.61
CA ILE A 7 -48.81 -41.13 -37.91
C ILE A 7 -48.91 -41.53 -36.42
N GLU A 8 -49.05 -42.82 -36.09
CA GLU A 8 -49.03 -43.29 -34.69
C GLU A 8 -47.71 -42.97 -33.98
N MET A 9 -46.58 -43.10 -34.69
CA MET A 9 -45.26 -42.75 -34.16
C MET A 9 -45.08 -41.24 -33.95
N LEU A 10 -45.68 -40.40 -34.81
CA LEU A 10 -45.72 -38.94 -34.64
C LEU A 10 -46.65 -38.51 -33.49
N GLU A 11 -47.80 -39.17 -33.32
CA GLU A 11 -48.74 -38.92 -32.22
C GLU A 11 -48.15 -39.30 -30.85
N THR A 12 -47.31 -40.33 -30.77
CA THR A 12 -46.59 -40.69 -29.53
C THR A 12 -45.31 -39.86 -29.31
N ALA A 13 -44.63 -39.41 -30.37
CA ALA A 13 -43.40 -38.62 -30.25
C ALA A 13 -43.65 -37.14 -29.87
N SER A 14 -44.76 -36.55 -30.33
CA SER A 14 -45.07 -35.13 -30.07
C SER A 14 -45.19 -34.77 -28.57
N PRO A 15 -45.96 -35.50 -27.73
CA PRO A 15 -46.07 -35.18 -26.31
C PRO A 15 -44.75 -35.41 -25.54
N VAL A 16 -43.92 -36.36 -25.98
CA VAL A 16 -42.58 -36.57 -25.40
C VAL A 16 -41.66 -35.38 -25.72
N LEU A 17 -41.69 -34.88 -26.96
CA LEU A 17 -40.90 -33.72 -27.36
C LEU A 17 -41.34 -32.44 -26.63
N GLU A 18 -42.64 -32.24 -26.46
CA GLU A 18 -43.21 -31.13 -25.68
C GLU A 18 -42.83 -31.20 -24.19
N ALA A 19 -42.88 -32.40 -23.59
CA ALA A 19 -42.45 -32.60 -22.21
C ALA A 19 -40.95 -32.32 -22.04
N LEU A 20 -40.10 -32.77 -22.97
CA LEU A 20 -38.66 -32.50 -22.96
C LEU A 20 -38.35 -31.01 -23.18
N SER A 21 -39.07 -30.34 -24.07
CA SER A 21 -38.94 -28.89 -24.30
C SER A 21 -39.34 -28.09 -23.06
N THR A 22 -40.47 -28.45 -22.44
CA THR A 22 -40.94 -27.82 -21.20
C THR A 22 -39.96 -28.02 -20.05
N LEU A 23 -39.44 -29.24 -19.90
CA LEU A 23 -38.39 -29.55 -18.92
C LEU A 23 -37.12 -28.73 -19.20
N PHE A 24 -36.70 -28.62 -20.46
CA PHE A 24 -35.53 -27.83 -20.84
C PHE A 24 -35.70 -26.34 -20.50
N VAL A 25 -36.84 -25.74 -20.85
CA VAL A 25 -37.16 -24.35 -20.50
C VAL A 25 -37.21 -24.16 -18.99
N PHE A 26 -37.82 -25.10 -18.26
CA PHE A 26 -37.88 -25.06 -16.80
C PHE A 26 -36.48 -25.11 -16.17
N VAL A 27 -35.61 -26.01 -16.64
CA VAL A 27 -34.22 -26.13 -16.18
C VAL A 27 -33.42 -24.86 -16.47
N ILE A 28 -33.59 -24.26 -17.66
CA ILE A 28 -32.97 -22.97 -17.99
C ILE A 28 -33.49 -21.88 -17.06
N GLY A 29 -34.80 -21.82 -16.82
CA GLY A 29 -35.39 -20.85 -15.90
C GLY A 29 -34.83 -20.97 -14.48
N LEU A 30 -34.62 -22.20 -14.00
CA LEU A 30 -34.04 -22.48 -12.69
C LEU A 30 -32.55 -22.09 -12.64
N LEU A 31 -31.79 -22.32 -13.71
CA LEU A 31 -30.41 -21.85 -13.85
C LEU A 31 -30.30 -20.33 -13.84
N VAL A 32 -31.18 -19.64 -14.58
CA VAL A 32 -31.21 -18.17 -14.59
C VAL A 32 -31.58 -17.65 -13.20
N LEU A 33 -32.57 -18.25 -12.54
CA LEU A 33 -32.95 -17.88 -11.17
C LEU A 33 -31.78 -18.07 -10.20
N LEU A 34 -31.04 -19.18 -10.28
CA LEU A 34 -29.84 -19.42 -9.49
C LEU A 34 -28.80 -18.32 -9.71
N ILE A 35 -28.52 -17.97 -10.98
CA ILE A 35 -27.57 -16.90 -11.32
C ILE A 35 -28.00 -15.57 -10.72
N VAL A 36 -29.30 -15.23 -10.78
CA VAL A 36 -29.85 -14.00 -10.18
C VAL A 36 -29.69 -14.01 -8.66
N VAL A 37 -29.99 -15.13 -8.00
CA VAL A 37 -29.83 -15.27 -6.54
C VAL A 37 -28.36 -15.11 -6.14
N VAL A 38 -27.44 -15.77 -6.84
CA VAL A 38 -25.99 -15.65 -6.60
C VAL A 38 -25.52 -14.22 -6.86
N PHE A 39 -25.98 -13.59 -7.94
CA PHE A 39 -25.66 -12.19 -8.25
C PHE A 39 -26.08 -11.25 -7.11
N ILE A 40 -27.30 -11.39 -6.59
CA ILE A 40 -27.81 -10.58 -5.47
C ILE A 40 -26.98 -10.83 -4.20
N PHE A 41 -26.64 -12.08 -3.91
CA PHE A 41 -25.79 -12.42 -2.78
C PHE A 41 -24.38 -11.79 -2.91
N ASP A 42 -23.77 -11.90 -4.09
CA ASP A 42 -22.43 -11.40 -4.36
C ASP A 42 -22.31 -9.86 -4.26
N ILE A 43 -23.32 -9.11 -4.71
CA ILE A 43 -23.34 -7.64 -4.60
C ILE A 43 -23.64 -7.14 -3.18
N THR A 44 -24.35 -7.93 -2.37
CA THR A 44 -24.79 -7.55 -1.01
C THR A 44 -23.77 -7.92 0.07
N GLN A 45 -22.99 -8.98 -0.13
CA GLN A 45 -21.98 -9.39 0.83
C GLN A 45 -20.83 -8.36 0.96
N ARG A 46 -20.19 -8.33 2.13
CA ARG A 46 -19.13 -7.37 2.46
C ARG A 46 -17.75 -8.00 2.71
N LYS A 47 -17.65 -9.33 2.59
CA LYS A 47 -16.44 -10.10 2.93
C LYS A 47 -15.44 -10.17 1.78
N ASN A 48 -15.91 -10.39 0.55
CA ASN A 48 -15.06 -10.62 -0.62
C ASN A 48 -15.21 -9.49 -1.65
N ALA A 49 -14.20 -8.63 -1.77
CA ALA A 49 -14.23 -7.52 -2.72
C ALA A 49 -14.29 -7.99 -4.18
N VAL A 50 -13.71 -9.13 -4.52
CA VAL A 50 -13.70 -9.66 -5.89
C VAL A 50 -15.10 -10.06 -6.33
N LEU A 51 -15.81 -10.84 -5.51
CA LEU A 51 -17.19 -11.25 -5.81
C LEU A 51 -18.14 -10.06 -5.88
N ARG A 52 -17.91 -9.03 -5.05
CA ARG A 52 -18.75 -7.83 -5.07
C ARG A 52 -18.56 -6.98 -6.33
N ASN A 53 -17.32 -6.89 -6.83
CA ASN A 53 -17.01 -6.10 -8.03
C ASN A 53 -17.27 -6.89 -9.32
N TYR A 54 -17.18 -8.22 -9.28
CA TYR A 54 -17.43 -9.12 -10.40
C TYR A 54 -18.37 -10.27 -9.97
N PRO A 55 -19.67 -9.98 -9.75
CA PRO A 55 -20.65 -10.97 -9.31
C PRO A 55 -20.77 -12.12 -10.29
N VAL A 56 -20.99 -13.34 -9.79
CA VAL A 56 -21.08 -14.60 -10.56
C VAL A 56 -19.74 -15.00 -11.22
N VAL A 57 -19.14 -14.11 -12.00
CA VAL A 57 -17.88 -14.36 -12.74
C VAL A 57 -16.70 -14.54 -11.78
N GLY A 58 -16.68 -13.83 -10.66
CA GLY A 58 -15.60 -13.93 -9.68
C GLY A 58 -15.43 -15.32 -9.08
N HIS A 59 -16.48 -16.17 -9.06
CA HIS A 59 -16.39 -17.56 -8.62
C HIS A 59 -15.52 -18.41 -9.54
N PHE A 60 -15.51 -18.12 -10.85
CA PHE A 60 -14.65 -18.81 -11.81
C PHE A 60 -13.17 -18.54 -11.57
N ARG A 61 -12.80 -17.44 -10.89
CA ARG A 61 -11.40 -17.18 -10.53
C ARG A 61 -10.81 -18.32 -9.71
N SER A 62 -11.56 -18.87 -8.75
CA SER A 62 -11.09 -19.98 -7.92
C SER A 62 -10.93 -21.26 -8.75
N ILE A 63 -11.92 -21.54 -9.61
CA ILE A 63 -11.90 -22.69 -10.53
C ILE A 63 -10.69 -22.60 -11.47
N PHE A 64 -10.51 -21.46 -12.14
CA PHE A 64 -9.36 -21.25 -13.05
C PHE A 64 -8.02 -21.21 -12.32
N SER A 65 -7.97 -20.79 -11.06
CA SER A 65 -6.75 -20.86 -10.26
C SER A 65 -6.34 -22.32 -9.99
N SER A 66 -7.31 -23.18 -9.65
CA SER A 66 -7.07 -24.62 -9.41
C SER A 66 -6.76 -25.38 -10.71
N LEU A 67 -7.52 -25.14 -11.78
CA LEU A 67 -7.23 -25.70 -13.11
C LEU A 67 -5.89 -25.19 -13.65
N GLY A 68 -5.56 -23.94 -13.37
CA GLY A 68 -4.29 -23.33 -13.75
C GLY A 68 -3.09 -24.00 -13.09
N GLU A 69 -3.19 -24.50 -11.86
CA GLU A 69 -2.14 -25.31 -11.23
C GLU A 69 -1.90 -26.62 -11.98
N PHE A 70 -2.99 -27.29 -12.39
CA PHE A 70 -2.90 -28.51 -13.18
C PHE A 70 -2.32 -28.25 -14.57
N PHE A 71 -2.81 -27.25 -15.30
CA PHE A 71 -2.32 -26.93 -16.65
C PHE A 71 -0.89 -26.37 -16.65
N ARG A 72 -0.40 -25.76 -15.55
CA ARG A 72 0.97 -25.23 -15.44
C ARG A 72 2.05 -26.30 -15.57
N GLN A 73 1.79 -27.54 -15.15
CA GLN A 73 2.72 -28.65 -15.38
C GLN A 73 2.94 -28.93 -16.88
N TYR A 74 2.02 -28.49 -17.74
CA TYR A 74 1.98 -28.85 -19.16
C TYR A 74 2.08 -27.66 -20.14
N PHE A 75 1.71 -26.42 -19.74
CA PHE A 75 1.42 -25.34 -20.71
C PHE A 75 1.96 -23.92 -20.40
N PHE A 76 2.99 -23.75 -19.58
CA PHE A 76 3.73 -22.47 -19.39
C PHE A 76 3.03 -21.36 -18.60
N ALA A 77 3.55 -21.10 -17.39
CA ALA A 77 3.81 -19.78 -16.79
C ALA A 77 4.51 -20.04 -15.44
N MET A 78 5.78 -19.65 -15.28
CA MET A 78 6.44 -19.76 -13.97
C MET A 78 5.83 -18.75 -13.01
N ASP A 79 5.64 -19.11 -11.74
CA ASP A 79 4.94 -18.30 -10.72
C ASP A 79 5.47 -16.88 -10.52
N ARG A 80 6.64 -16.57 -11.09
CA ARG A 80 7.42 -15.33 -10.97
C ARG A 80 7.43 -14.44 -12.23
N GLU A 81 6.74 -14.83 -13.31
CA GLU A 81 6.77 -14.07 -14.58
C GLU A 81 5.81 -12.87 -14.59
N GLU A 82 4.77 -12.90 -13.74
CA GLU A 82 3.83 -11.77 -13.62
C GLU A 82 4.46 -10.58 -12.86
N MET A 83 4.35 -9.38 -13.44
CA MET A 83 4.79 -8.10 -12.86
C MET A 83 3.59 -7.16 -12.70
N PRO A 84 3.56 -6.26 -11.68
CA PRO A 84 4.62 -5.98 -10.71
C PRO A 84 4.64 -6.93 -9.50
N PHE A 85 3.57 -7.68 -9.27
CA PHE A 85 3.49 -8.68 -8.21
C PHE A 85 3.16 -10.03 -8.80
N ASN A 86 3.97 -11.01 -8.46
CA ASN A 86 3.83 -12.35 -9.00
C ASN A 86 2.75 -13.15 -8.25
N ARG A 87 2.38 -14.33 -8.77
CA ARG A 87 1.29 -15.11 -8.16
C ARG A 87 1.64 -15.56 -6.75
N ALA A 88 2.86 -16.05 -6.53
CA ALA A 88 3.30 -16.49 -5.21
C ALA A 88 3.20 -15.38 -4.16
N GLU A 89 3.53 -14.14 -4.53
CA GLU A 89 3.37 -12.97 -3.66
C GLU A 89 1.90 -12.68 -3.34
N ARG A 90 1.01 -12.71 -4.34
CA ARG A 90 -0.43 -12.49 -4.11
C ARG A 90 -1.05 -13.60 -3.25
N ASP A 91 -0.69 -14.85 -3.51
CA ASP A 91 -1.19 -16.01 -2.77
C ASP A 91 -0.69 -15.97 -1.31
N TRP A 92 0.56 -15.57 -1.09
CA TRP A 92 1.09 -15.32 0.25
C TRP A 92 0.32 -14.22 0.98
N VAL A 93 0.06 -13.07 0.32
CA VAL A 93 -0.74 -11.98 0.90
C VAL A 93 -2.15 -12.45 1.27
N HIS A 94 -2.79 -13.25 0.41
CA HIS A 94 -4.12 -13.78 0.69
C HIS A 94 -4.11 -14.76 1.87
N LYS A 95 -3.11 -15.64 1.96
CA LYS A 95 -2.96 -16.56 3.10
C LYS A 95 -2.75 -15.82 4.41
N ALA A 96 -1.86 -14.82 4.40
CA ALA A 96 -1.61 -13.96 5.55
C ALA A 96 -2.87 -13.19 5.98
N ALA A 97 -3.60 -12.60 5.03
CA ALA A 97 -4.83 -11.86 5.30
C ALA A 97 -5.96 -12.74 5.89
N ASN A 98 -5.99 -14.02 5.53
CA ASN A 98 -6.95 -14.99 6.07
C ASN A 98 -6.45 -15.68 7.36
N ASN A 99 -5.30 -15.27 7.91
CA ASN A 99 -4.65 -15.90 9.06
C ASN A 99 -4.46 -17.42 8.88
N THR A 100 -4.06 -17.81 7.68
CA THR A 100 -3.74 -19.21 7.32
C THR A 100 -2.24 -19.39 7.20
N ASP A 101 -1.77 -20.65 7.24
CA ASP A 101 -0.33 -20.93 7.14
C ASP A 101 0.25 -20.39 5.82
N THR A 102 1.26 -19.52 5.96
CA THR A 102 1.94 -18.87 4.85
C THR A 102 3.18 -19.64 4.40
N THR A 103 3.53 -20.72 5.12
CA THR A 103 4.69 -21.56 4.84
C THR A 103 4.47 -22.37 3.56
N VAL A 104 5.47 -22.38 2.70
CA VAL A 104 5.50 -23.24 1.50
C VAL A 104 6.69 -24.16 1.64
N ALA A 105 6.42 -25.47 1.73
CA ALA A 105 7.44 -26.49 1.96
C ALA A 105 8.21 -26.81 0.67
N PHE A 106 9.07 -25.90 0.18
CA PHE A 106 10.04 -26.18 -0.89
C PHE A 106 11.21 -25.18 -0.85
N GLY A 107 12.34 -25.57 -1.44
CA GLY A 107 13.54 -24.71 -1.54
C GLY A 107 13.30 -23.40 -2.30
N SER A 108 14.26 -22.47 -2.22
CA SER A 108 14.15 -21.17 -2.89
C SER A 108 13.89 -21.31 -4.39
N THR A 109 12.74 -20.85 -4.85
CA THR A 109 12.42 -20.70 -6.27
C THR A 109 13.02 -19.41 -6.87
N LYS A 110 13.82 -18.65 -6.11
CA LYS A 110 14.54 -17.48 -6.64
C LYS A 110 15.73 -17.96 -7.45
N ASN A 111 15.88 -17.43 -8.66
CA ASN A 111 17.13 -17.57 -9.41
C ASN A 111 18.24 -16.80 -8.67
N LEU A 112 19.25 -17.52 -8.17
CA LEU A 112 20.37 -16.96 -7.42
C LEU A 112 21.57 -16.60 -8.31
N ASN A 113 21.51 -16.91 -9.61
CA ASN A 113 22.59 -16.64 -10.56
C ASN A 113 22.83 -15.15 -10.89
N PRO A 114 21.79 -14.28 -10.97
CA PRO A 114 22.02 -12.88 -11.29
C PRO A 114 22.92 -12.20 -10.27
N VAL A 115 23.94 -11.47 -10.75
CA VAL A 115 24.85 -10.69 -9.91
C VAL A 115 24.06 -9.67 -9.11
N GLY A 116 24.37 -9.55 -7.80
CA GLY A 116 23.65 -8.67 -6.88
C GLY A 116 22.41 -9.30 -6.24
N THR A 117 22.12 -10.58 -6.52
CA THR A 117 21.07 -11.30 -5.79
C THR A 117 21.43 -11.43 -4.32
N VAL A 118 20.53 -11.00 -3.44
CA VAL A 118 20.70 -11.15 -1.99
C VAL A 118 20.54 -12.63 -1.62
N ILE A 119 21.59 -13.20 -1.04
CA ILE A 119 21.59 -14.57 -0.51
C ILE A 119 21.72 -14.45 1.01
N PHE A 120 20.83 -15.12 1.75
CA PHE A 120 21.03 -15.30 3.18
C PHE A 120 22.09 -16.38 3.36
N ALA A 121 23.29 -15.97 3.77
CA ALA A 121 24.35 -16.90 4.09
C ALA A 121 23.90 -17.80 5.26
N ASN A 122 24.08 -19.11 5.11
CA ASN A 122 23.77 -20.04 6.18
C ASN A 122 24.65 -19.74 7.40
N CYS A 123 24.05 -19.75 8.59
CA CYS A 123 24.80 -19.82 9.83
C CYS A 123 24.86 -21.30 10.26
N PRO A 124 26.05 -21.92 10.33
CA PRO A 124 26.18 -23.32 10.73
C PRO A 124 25.70 -23.58 12.16
N PHE A 125 25.65 -22.54 12.98
CA PHE A 125 25.16 -22.56 14.36
C PHE A 125 24.13 -21.42 14.52
N PRO A 126 22.85 -21.63 14.12
CA PRO A 126 21.83 -20.61 14.27
C PRO A 126 21.66 -20.23 15.74
N THR A 127 21.41 -18.94 16.00
CA THR A 127 21.11 -18.43 17.34
C THR A 127 19.87 -19.15 17.89
N LEU A 128 19.98 -19.71 19.09
CA LEU A 128 18.85 -20.31 19.78
C LEU A 128 17.90 -19.22 20.26
N ASP A 129 16.61 -19.54 20.41
CA ASP A 129 15.63 -18.58 20.91
C ASP A 129 15.98 -18.08 22.33
N GLU A 130 16.64 -18.90 23.14
CA GLU A 130 17.13 -18.52 24.48
C GLU A 130 18.30 -17.52 24.45
N ASP A 131 19.07 -17.51 23.35
CA ASP A 131 20.17 -16.58 23.13
C ASP A 131 19.72 -15.31 22.35
N ALA A 132 18.51 -15.33 21.80
CA ALA A 132 17.97 -14.23 21.02
C ALA A 132 17.61 -13.06 21.94
N SER A 133 18.09 -11.86 21.60
CA SER A 133 17.74 -10.62 22.28
C SER A 133 16.71 -9.85 21.47
N GLU A 134 15.84 -9.12 22.16
CA GLU A 134 15.00 -8.11 21.51
C GLU A 134 15.86 -7.07 20.77
N THR A 135 15.33 -6.59 19.64
CA THR A 135 15.94 -5.53 18.85
C THR A 135 16.12 -4.28 19.70
N ARG A 136 17.37 -3.79 19.79
CA ARG A 136 17.64 -2.54 20.51
C ARG A 136 17.01 -1.36 19.77
N PRO A 137 16.15 -0.58 20.43
CA PRO A 137 15.54 0.58 19.79
C PRO A 137 16.61 1.61 19.39
N ILE A 138 16.39 2.28 18.26
CA ILE A 138 17.25 3.39 17.83
C ILE A 138 16.54 4.71 18.17
N THR A 139 17.20 5.55 18.96
CA THR A 139 16.67 6.88 19.29
C THR A 139 17.00 7.88 18.17
N ILE A 140 15.97 8.58 17.70
CA ILE A 140 16.01 9.57 16.63
C ILE A 140 15.87 10.95 17.26
N GLY A 141 16.81 11.85 16.96
CA GLY A 141 16.83 13.20 17.52
C GLY A 141 17.35 13.29 18.96
N GLU A 142 18.04 12.27 19.46
CA GLU A 142 18.65 12.28 20.81
C GLU A 142 19.63 13.45 20.99
N GLY A 143 19.45 14.23 22.05
CA GLY A 143 20.28 15.41 22.36
C GLY A 143 20.09 16.61 21.43
N PHE A 144 19.20 16.50 20.43
CA PHE A 144 18.91 17.58 19.47
C PHE A 144 17.44 18.02 19.54
N CYS A 145 16.51 17.06 19.67
CA CYS A 145 15.09 17.33 19.69
C CYS A 145 14.55 17.42 21.12
N GLN A 146 13.54 18.29 21.32
CA GLN A 146 12.81 18.37 22.60
C GLN A 146 12.05 17.08 22.89
N LYS A 147 11.52 16.45 21.83
CA LYS A 147 10.77 15.19 21.89
C LYS A 147 11.44 14.13 21.00
N PRO A 148 12.58 13.54 21.40
CA PRO A 148 13.23 12.48 20.62
C PRO A 148 12.31 11.26 20.51
N TYR A 149 12.44 10.52 19.40
CA TYR A 149 11.62 9.33 19.15
C TYR A 149 12.44 8.05 19.30
N ARG A 150 11.94 7.09 20.08
CA ARG A 150 12.60 5.80 20.31
C ARG A 150 11.97 4.74 19.41
N ALA A 151 12.56 4.55 18.24
CA ALA A 151 12.10 3.58 17.25
C ALA A 151 12.42 2.15 17.69
N LYS A 152 11.37 1.36 18.02
CA LYS A 152 11.52 -0.04 18.41
C LYS A 152 11.68 -0.98 17.21
N SER A 153 10.99 -0.68 16.12
CA SER A 153 10.99 -1.52 14.92
C SER A 153 12.00 -1.04 13.87
N ILE A 154 12.68 -2.00 13.25
CA ILE A 154 13.51 -1.79 12.05
C ILE A 154 12.68 -1.91 10.75
N PHE A 155 11.48 -2.47 10.82
CA PHE A 155 10.52 -2.55 9.72
C PHE A 155 9.37 -1.59 9.97
N ASN A 156 9.06 -0.72 9.00
CA ASN A 156 8.06 0.32 9.19
C ASN A 156 7.20 0.50 7.93
N ILE A 157 6.03 1.13 8.08
CA ILE A 157 5.09 1.35 6.97
C ILE A 157 5.40 2.69 6.29
N SER A 158 5.82 2.61 5.02
CA SER A 158 6.17 3.76 4.18
C SER A 158 4.94 4.60 3.79
N GLY A 159 5.20 5.84 3.36
CA GLY A 159 4.15 6.84 3.10
C GLY A 159 3.27 6.51 1.90
N MET A 160 1.97 6.38 2.14
CA MET A 160 0.93 6.26 1.11
C MET A 160 -0.25 7.16 1.44
N SER A 161 -0.49 8.16 0.58
CA SER A 161 -1.46 9.22 0.84
C SER A 161 -2.89 8.73 0.98
N PHE A 162 -3.61 9.22 1.99
CA PHE A 162 -5.07 9.10 2.01
C PHE A 162 -5.69 9.75 0.76
N GLY A 163 -6.64 9.03 0.16
CA GLY A 163 -7.20 9.33 -1.16
C GLY A 163 -6.53 8.51 -2.28
N ALA A 164 -5.23 8.27 -2.21
CA ALA A 164 -4.56 7.31 -3.10
C ALA A 164 -4.87 5.87 -2.66
N ILE A 165 -4.85 5.64 -1.35
CA ILE A 165 -5.40 4.44 -0.71
C ILE A 165 -6.72 4.76 0.01
N SER A 166 -7.58 3.76 0.14
CA SER A 166 -8.92 3.88 0.70
C SER A 166 -8.90 4.01 2.23
N LYS A 167 -9.99 4.52 2.82
CA LYS A 167 -10.16 4.57 4.29
C LYS A 167 -9.91 3.20 4.96
N PRO A 168 -10.49 2.07 4.50
CA PRO A 168 -10.20 0.77 5.08
C PRO A 168 -8.72 0.38 5.03
N ALA A 169 -8.01 0.75 3.96
CA ALA A 169 -6.57 0.47 3.85
C ALA A 169 -5.75 1.30 4.86
N VAL A 170 -6.03 2.60 5.01
CA VAL A 170 -5.36 3.45 6.01
C VAL A 170 -5.62 2.91 7.42
N LEU A 171 -6.86 2.53 7.74
CA LEU A 171 -7.20 1.95 9.04
C LEU A 171 -6.48 0.62 9.27
N ALA A 172 -6.45 -0.27 8.28
CA ALA A 172 -5.75 -1.55 8.40
C ALA A 172 -4.25 -1.35 8.66
N LEU A 173 -3.61 -0.41 7.95
CA LEU A 173 -2.20 -0.09 8.14
C LEU A 173 -1.93 0.57 9.49
N SER A 174 -2.79 1.50 9.93
CA SER A 174 -2.66 2.15 11.24
C SER A 174 -2.80 1.15 12.38
N ASN A 175 -3.84 0.30 12.38
CA ASN A 175 -4.00 -0.74 13.38
C ASN A 175 -2.86 -1.76 13.34
N GLY A 176 -2.45 -2.20 12.14
CA GLY A 176 -1.35 -3.14 11.96
C GLY A 176 -0.02 -2.59 12.47
N ALA A 177 0.27 -1.31 12.22
CA ALA A 177 1.47 -0.65 12.71
C ALA A 177 1.51 -0.57 14.25
N ALA A 178 0.36 -0.24 14.87
CA ALA A 178 0.25 -0.20 16.32
C ALA A 178 0.49 -1.57 16.95
N ILE A 179 -0.12 -2.62 16.39
CA ILE A 179 0.07 -4.01 16.85
C ILE A 179 1.53 -4.44 16.68
N ALA A 180 2.15 -4.10 15.55
CA ALA A 180 3.54 -4.46 15.26
C ALA A 180 4.58 -3.61 16.01
N GLY A 181 4.16 -2.54 16.68
CA GLY A 181 5.07 -1.58 17.32
C GLY A 181 5.98 -0.84 16.34
N CYS A 182 5.52 -0.64 15.10
CA CYS A 182 6.23 0.12 14.07
C CYS A 182 5.52 1.44 13.76
N TRP A 183 6.22 2.37 13.12
CA TRP A 183 5.59 3.63 12.72
C TRP A 183 4.85 3.50 11.39
N TYR A 184 3.87 4.39 11.20
CA TYR A 184 3.15 4.55 9.95
C TYR A 184 3.32 5.96 9.39
N ASN A 185 3.81 6.06 8.15
CA ASN A 185 3.99 7.33 7.46
C ASN A 185 2.73 7.70 6.65
N THR A 186 2.28 8.96 6.77
CA THR A 186 1.02 9.45 6.16
C THR A 186 1.04 9.51 4.63
N GLY A 187 2.23 9.53 4.02
CA GLY A 187 2.38 9.98 2.65
C GLY A 187 2.15 11.49 2.51
N GLU A 188 2.20 11.99 1.28
CA GLU A 188 2.11 13.42 0.95
C GLU A 188 0.70 14.01 1.07
N GLY A 189 -0.31 13.22 1.43
CA GLY A 189 -1.73 13.61 1.36
C GLY A 189 -2.25 14.40 2.55
N GLY A 190 -1.40 14.68 3.55
CA GLY A 190 -1.81 15.23 4.84
C GLY A 190 -2.23 14.16 5.86
N LEU A 191 -2.49 14.60 7.10
CA LEU A 191 -2.86 13.74 8.22
C LEU A 191 -4.37 13.56 8.24
N SER A 192 -4.86 12.37 7.88
CA SER A 192 -6.28 12.04 8.06
C SER A 192 -6.56 11.50 9.47
N PRO A 193 -7.79 11.67 10.00
CA PRO A 193 -8.19 11.06 11.28
C PRO A 193 -7.96 9.54 11.31
N TYR A 194 -8.10 8.87 10.16
CA TYR A 194 -7.92 7.43 10.03
C TYR A 194 -6.48 6.96 10.25
N HIS A 195 -5.48 7.83 10.10
CA HIS A 195 -4.11 7.50 10.50
C HIS A 195 -3.99 7.40 12.03
N LEU A 196 -4.72 8.24 12.75
CA LEU A 196 -4.67 8.33 14.22
C LEU A 196 -5.50 7.22 14.89
N GLU A 197 -6.64 6.85 14.29
CA GLU A 197 -7.61 5.90 14.86
C GLU A 197 -7.00 4.55 15.31
N GLY A 198 -5.97 4.04 14.62
CA GLY A 198 -5.34 2.76 14.98
C GLY A 198 -4.30 2.84 16.09
N GLY A 199 -3.93 4.03 16.57
CA GLY A 199 -3.01 4.19 17.71
C GLY A 199 -1.51 4.07 17.39
N ALA A 200 -1.12 3.97 16.11
CA ALA A 200 0.29 3.88 15.73
C ALA A 200 1.04 5.20 15.95
N ASP A 201 2.37 5.11 16.11
CA ASP A 201 3.26 6.26 15.97
C ASP A 201 3.29 6.70 14.49
N ILE A 202 3.17 8.00 14.26
CA ILE A 202 2.99 8.57 12.93
C ILE A 202 4.21 9.37 12.50
N VAL A 203 4.61 9.17 11.24
CA VAL A 203 5.54 10.05 10.53
C VAL A 203 4.74 10.91 9.56
N PHE A 204 4.72 12.22 9.79
CA PHE A 204 4.04 13.15 8.88
C PHE A 204 4.97 13.49 7.71
N GLN A 205 4.56 13.12 6.49
CA GLN A 205 5.38 13.38 5.30
C GLN A 205 4.95 14.66 4.58
N ILE A 206 5.91 15.55 4.41
CA ILE A 206 5.77 16.82 3.70
C ILE A 206 6.19 16.61 2.24
N GLY A 207 5.20 16.47 1.36
CA GLY A 207 5.41 16.45 -0.10
C GLY A 207 5.65 17.85 -0.67
N THR A 208 5.92 17.98 -1.97
CA THR A 208 6.30 19.27 -2.58
C THR A 208 5.19 20.32 -2.55
N ALA A 209 3.91 19.90 -2.48
CA ALA A 209 2.73 20.76 -2.39
C ALA A 209 2.28 21.10 -0.96
N LYS A 210 2.98 20.60 0.06
CA LYS A 210 2.76 20.91 1.50
C LYS A 210 1.32 20.64 1.97
N TYR A 211 0.64 19.64 1.39
CA TYR A 211 -0.74 19.33 1.78
C TYR A 211 -0.86 19.07 3.29
N GLY A 212 -1.86 19.68 3.91
CA GLY A 212 -2.09 19.66 5.36
C GLY A 212 -1.27 20.68 6.16
N VAL A 213 -0.19 21.23 5.60
CA VAL A 213 0.69 22.22 6.27
C VAL A 213 1.01 23.41 5.36
N ARG A 214 0.13 23.72 4.41
CA ARG A 214 0.27 24.82 3.46
C ARG A 214 -0.59 26.02 3.80
N ASP A 215 -0.10 27.22 3.53
CA ASP A 215 -0.90 28.43 3.45
C ASP A 215 -1.76 28.48 2.16
N GLU A 216 -2.53 29.56 2.00
CA GLU A 216 -3.37 29.79 0.82
C GLU A 216 -2.56 29.91 -0.48
N GLN A 217 -1.29 30.34 -0.38
CA GLN A 217 -0.36 30.49 -1.50
C GLN A 217 0.41 29.18 -1.79
N GLY A 218 0.21 28.13 -1.00
CA GLY A 218 0.86 26.84 -1.16
C GLY A 218 2.27 26.74 -0.56
N LYS A 219 2.70 27.73 0.23
CA LYS A 219 3.95 27.68 0.99
C LYS A 219 3.73 26.98 2.33
N LEU A 220 4.82 26.55 2.95
CA LEU A 220 4.79 25.94 4.27
C LEU A 220 4.30 26.94 5.33
N SER A 221 3.35 26.52 6.18
CA SER A 221 2.77 27.32 7.26
C SER A 221 3.21 26.80 8.62
N ASP A 222 3.87 27.67 9.41
CA ASP A 222 4.36 27.35 10.75
C ASP A 222 3.23 27.05 11.74
N GLU A 223 2.11 27.78 11.61
CA GLU A 223 0.90 27.59 12.40
C GLU A 223 0.36 26.18 12.21
N LYS A 224 0.15 25.76 10.95
CA LYS A 224 -0.34 24.41 10.63
C LYS A 224 0.67 23.32 10.98
N LEU A 225 1.97 23.58 10.84
CA LEU A 225 3.01 22.65 11.31
C LEU A 225 2.91 22.44 12.83
N THR A 226 2.67 23.52 13.58
CA THR A 226 2.50 23.47 15.04
C THR A 226 1.27 22.66 15.40
N GLU A 227 0.12 22.90 14.75
CA GLU A 227 -1.12 22.11 14.93
C GLU A 227 -0.88 20.61 14.70
N ILE A 228 -0.19 20.25 13.60
CA ILE A 228 0.16 18.84 13.33
C ILE A 228 1.11 18.28 14.39
N ALA A 229 2.03 19.10 14.91
CA ALA A 229 2.96 18.72 15.96
C ALA A 229 2.31 18.60 17.35
N GLU A 230 1.12 19.13 17.58
CA GLU A 230 0.41 18.97 18.85
C GLU A 230 -0.19 17.56 19.00
N HIS A 231 -0.47 16.86 17.90
CA HIS A 231 -0.87 15.46 17.96
C HIS A 231 0.25 14.61 18.58
N GLU A 232 -0.07 13.95 19.69
CA GLU A 232 0.90 13.11 20.42
C GLU A 232 1.44 11.98 19.56
N GLN A 233 0.58 11.34 18.75
CA GLN A 233 0.94 10.24 17.88
C GLN A 233 1.88 10.65 16.75
N VAL A 234 1.90 11.91 16.33
CA VAL A 234 2.88 12.38 15.34
C VAL A 234 4.23 12.40 16.04
N ARG A 235 5.15 11.50 15.70
CA ARG A 235 6.45 11.41 16.38
C ARG A 235 7.58 12.05 15.58
N MET A 236 7.43 12.11 14.26
CA MET A 236 8.47 12.63 13.35
C MET A 236 7.88 13.31 12.13
N PHE A 237 8.70 14.14 11.49
CA PHE A 237 8.41 14.76 10.20
C PHE A 237 9.40 14.28 9.14
N GLU A 238 8.92 14.12 7.90
CA GLU A 238 9.75 13.67 6.78
C GLU A 238 9.55 14.59 5.57
N ILE A 239 10.60 15.27 5.13
CA ILE A 239 10.60 16.05 3.90
C ILE A 239 10.84 15.11 2.73
N LYS A 240 9.85 14.91 1.86
CA LYS A 240 10.01 14.01 0.73
C LYS A 240 10.61 14.72 -0.46
N MET A 241 11.84 14.37 -0.82
CA MET A 241 12.54 14.87 -2.02
C MET A 241 12.11 14.13 -3.29
N SER A 242 11.96 12.80 -3.21
CA SER A 242 11.60 11.97 -4.36
C SER A 242 11.03 10.61 -3.94
N GLN A 243 10.50 9.84 -4.90
CA GLN A 243 10.01 8.47 -4.69
C GLN A 243 10.43 7.53 -5.83
N GLY A 244 10.67 6.25 -5.51
CA GLY A 244 11.21 5.28 -6.48
C GLY A 244 10.36 5.12 -7.74
N ALA A 245 9.04 5.17 -7.62
CA ALA A 245 8.15 5.03 -8.78
C ALA A 245 8.21 6.23 -9.76
N LYS A 246 8.53 7.44 -9.26
CA LYS A 246 8.52 8.69 -10.03
C LYS A 246 9.54 9.68 -9.41
N PRO A 247 10.84 9.52 -9.67
CA PRO A 247 11.86 10.29 -8.94
C PRO A 247 11.89 11.79 -9.29
N GLY A 248 11.47 12.17 -10.51
CA GLY A 248 11.56 13.56 -11.01
C GLY A 248 10.23 14.29 -11.25
N LYS A 249 9.10 13.78 -10.72
CA LYS A 249 7.78 14.40 -10.91
C LYS A 249 7.01 14.48 -9.59
N GLY A 250 6.28 15.57 -9.41
CA GLY A 250 5.34 15.71 -8.30
C GLY A 250 4.15 14.74 -8.40
N GLY A 251 3.52 14.47 -7.26
CA GLY A 251 2.28 13.71 -7.21
C GLY A 251 1.15 14.41 -7.97
N ILE A 252 0.34 13.61 -8.68
CA ILE A 252 -0.91 14.07 -9.31
C ILE A 252 -2.04 13.30 -8.65
N PHE A 253 -3.02 14.02 -8.11
CA PHE A 253 -4.21 13.45 -7.53
C PHE A 253 -5.46 14.06 -8.18
N PRO A 254 -6.24 13.29 -8.95
CA PRO A 254 -7.37 13.82 -9.71
C PRO A 254 -8.43 14.46 -8.81
N GLY A 255 -8.93 15.63 -9.21
CA GLY A 255 -9.95 16.42 -8.53
C GLY A 255 -11.26 15.65 -8.35
N ALA A 256 -11.59 14.74 -9.27
CA ALA A 256 -12.72 13.82 -9.13
C ALA A 256 -12.66 12.95 -7.85
N LYS A 257 -11.48 12.76 -7.26
CA LYS A 257 -11.28 12.05 -5.99
C LYS A 257 -11.15 12.99 -4.79
N VAL A 258 -11.13 14.30 -4.99
CA VAL A 258 -11.01 15.31 -3.93
C VAL A 258 -12.39 15.59 -3.34
N THR A 259 -12.78 14.71 -2.42
CA THR A 259 -13.98 14.87 -1.58
C THR A 259 -13.82 16.03 -0.59
N PRO A 260 -14.90 16.53 0.03
CA PRO A 260 -14.82 17.55 1.07
C PRO A 260 -13.84 17.23 2.20
N GLN A 261 -13.79 15.95 2.61
CA GLN A 261 -12.85 15.49 3.62
C GLN A 261 -11.40 15.59 3.12
N ILE A 262 -11.12 15.19 1.88
CA ILE A 262 -9.76 15.26 1.30
C ILE A 262 -9.34 16.72 1.10
N ALA A 263 -10.25 17.57 0.62
CA ALA A 263 -10.05 19.00 0.46
C ALA A 263 -9.63 19.66 1.80
N GLN A 264 -10.35 19.36 2.88
CA GLN A 264 -10.03 19.84 4.22
C GLN A 264 -8.66 19.36 4.70
N ILE A 265 -8.37 18.06 4.59
CA ILE A 265 -7.09 17.47 5.02
C ILE A 265 -5.92 18.07 4.24
N ARG A 266 -6.11 18.33 2.94
CA ARG A 266 -5.05 18.84 2.07
C ARG A 266 -4.90 20.35 2.10
N GLY A 267 -5.93 21.08 2.50
CA GLY A 267 -5.99 22.53 2.39
C GLY A 267 -6.10 23.01 0.94
N ILE A 268 -7.01 22.39 0.16
CA ILE A 268 -7.32 22.75 -1.24
C ILE A 268 -8.83 22.81 -1.47
N GLY A 269 -9.28 23.29 -2.65
CA GLY A 269 -10.69 23.29 -3.03
C GLY A 269 -11.26 21.90 -3.30
N VAL A 270 -12.56 21.72 -3.05
CA VAL A 270 -13.29 20.48 -3.41
C VAL A 270 -13.33 20.36 -4.93
N GLY A 271 -13.01 19.16 -5.45
CA GLY A 271 -12.98 18.92 -6.90
C GLY A 271 -11.76 19.48 -7.63
N GLU A 272 -10.86 20.18 -6.93
CA GLU A 272 -9.64 20.74 -7.51
C GLU A 272 -8.59 19.65 -7.76
N ASP A 273 -7.94 19.67 -8.92
CA ASP A 273 -6.82 18.77 -9.20
C ASP A 273 -5.64 19.09 -8.28
N ALA A 274 -5.20 18.09 -7.52
CA ALA A 274 -4.03 18.22 -6.66
C ALA A 274 -2.75 17.93 -7.47
N ILE A 275 -2.17 18.97 -8.05
CA ILE A 275 -0.92 18.92 -8.83
C ILE A 275 0.23 19.44 -7.97
N SER A 276 1.21 18.58 -7.73
CA SER A 276 2.38 18.95 -6.92
C SER A 276 3.55 19.41 -7.81
N PRO A 277 4.32 20.43 -7.39
CA PRO A 277 5.55 20.80 -8.07
C PRO A 277 6.55 19.63 -8.14
N ASN A 278 7.48 19.66 -9.11
CA ASN A 278 8.48 18.59 -9.27
C ASN A 278 9.53 18.54 -8.16
N ARG A 279 9.75 19.66 -7.45
CA ARG A 279 10.62 19.76 -6.27
C ARG A 279 9.99 20.71 -5.26
N HIS A 280 10.50 20.68 -4.02
CA HIS A 280 10.27 21.78 -3.08
C HIS A 280 10.91 23.03 -3.69
N VAL A 281 10.13 24.09 -3.92
CA VAL A 281 10.59 25.31 -4.61
C VAL A 281 11.73 25.97 -3.85
N GLU A 282 11.70 25.82 -2.53
CA GLU A 282 12.66 26.32 -1.56
C GLU A 282 13.97 25.51 -1.53
N ILE A 283 13.98 24.27 -2.04
CA ILE A 283 15.14 23.37 -1.95
C ILE A 283 15.80 23.22 -3.31
N SER A 284 16.96 23.87 -3.48
CA SER A 284 17.80 23.79 -4.68
C SER A 284 19.22 23.31 -4.40
N SER A 285 19.61 23.21 -3.13
CA SER A 285 20.93 22.78 -2.68
C SER A 285 20.86 21.93 -1.41
N ALA A 286 22.01 21.32 -1.04
CA ALA A 286 22.15 20.64 0.25
C ALA A 286 21.94 21.57 1.46
N GLN A 287 22.38 22.81 1.34
CA GLN A 287 22.18 23.85 2.34
C GLN A 287 20.69 24.14 2.54
N ASP A 288 19.93 24.32 1.46
CA ASP A 288 18.49 24.59 1.53
C ASP A 288 17.73 23.42 2.18
N LEU A 289 18.13 22.17 1.88
CA LEU A 289 17.53 20.99 2.49
C LEU A 289 17.76 20.98 4.00
N LEU A 290 18.99 21.26 4.44
CA LEU A 290 19.31 21.35 5.88
C LEU A 290 18.59 22.51 6.55
N ASP A 291 18.40 23.64 5.86
CA ASP A 291 17.64 24.78 6.36
C ASP A 291 16.16 24.42 6.54
N MET A 292 15.56 23.72 5.58
CA MET A 292 14.19 23.24 5.72
C MET A 292 14.04 22.21 6.84
N ILE A 293 14.97 21.25 6.97
CA ILE A 293 14.98 20.28 8.08
C ILE A 293 15.02 21.01 9.43
N ASN A 294 15.93 21.97 9.57
CA ASN A 294 16.09 22.74 10.80
C ASN A 294 14.88 23.62 11.10
N HIS A 295 14.29 24.23 10.09
CA HIS A 295 13.10 25.04 10.24
C HIS A 295 11.92 24.21 10.76
N VAL A 296 11.58 23.10 10.10
CA VAL A 296 10.51 22.18 10.55
C VAL A 296 10.82 21.63 11.94
N HIS A 297 12.08 21.27 12.21
CA HIS A 297 12.49 20.83 13.54
C HIS A 297 12.26 21.90 14.62
N LYS A 298 12.66 23.16 14.36
CA LYS A 298 12.49 24.28 15.31
C LYS A 298 11.02 24.57 15.61
N VAL A 299 10.17 24.57 14.59
CA VAL A 299 8.73 24.82 14.74
C VAL A 299 8.05 23.68 15.50
N THR A 300 8.37 22.42 15.16
CA THR A 300 7.64 21.26 15.68
C THR A 300 8.23 20.70 16.98
N GLY A 301 9.50 20.97 17.27
CA GLY A 301 10.26 20.38 18.38
C GLY A 301 10.54 18.88 18.23
N LYS A 302 10.14 18.26 17.12
CA LYS A 302 10.23 16.81 16.86
C LYS A 302 11.36 16.48 15.86
N PRO A 303 11.80 15.21 15.79
CA PRO A 303 12.77 14.79 14.79
C PRO A 303 12.24 15.00 13.37
N THR A 304 13.09 15.59 12.53
CA THR A 304 12.80 15.84 11.12
C THR A 304 13.88 15.20 10.26
N GLY A 305 13.47 14.38 9.31
CA GLY A 305 14.34 13.77 8.31
C GLY A 305 13.89 14.11 6.89
N PHE A 306 14.46 13.41 5.91
CA PHE A 306 14.04 13.50 4.53
C PHE A 306 14.06 12.13 3.85
N LYS A 307 13.24 11.98 2.80
CA LYS A 307 13.18 10.79 1.95
C LYS A 307 13.70 11.12 0.55
N SER A 308 14.58 10.29 0.01
CA SER A 308 15.11 10.45 -1.36
C SER A 308 15.40 9.10 -2.02
N VAL A 309 15.31 9.07 -3.35
CA VAL A 309 15.82 8.00 -4.20
C VAL A 309 17.27 8.31 -4.57
N ILE A 310 18.18 7.38 -4.28
CA ILE A 310 19.59 7.55 -4.57
C ILE A 310 19.89 6.97 -5.94
N GLY A 311 20.05 7.84 -6.94
CA GLY A 311 20.51 7.47 -8.29
C GLY A 311 21.99 7.82 -8.54
N ALA A 312 22.48 8.85 -7.86
CA ALA A 312 23.88 9.27 -7.83
C ALA A 312 24.25 9.66 -6.39
N THR A 313 25.53 9.50 -6.02
CA THR A 313 26.01 9.69 -4.65
C THR A 313 26.70 11.02 -4.41
N ASP A 314 27.18 11.71 -5.44
CA ASP A 314 28.03 12.90 -5.29
C ASP A 314 27.36 14.03 -4.46
N TRP A 315 26.05 14.24 -4.63
CA TRP A 315 25.31 15.23 -3.85
C TRP A 315 25.21 14.89 -2.35
N LEU A 316 25.35 13.61 -1.98
CA LEU A 316 25.41 13.19 -0.58
C LEU A 316 26.71 13.65 0.06
N ASP A 317 27.81 13.67 -0.69
CA ASP A 317 29.10 14.18 -0.19
C ASP A 317 28.97 15.67 0.14
N ASP A 318 28.38 16.46 -0.76
CA ASP A 318 28.07 17.88 -0.52
C ASP A 318 27.18 18.06 0.72
N PHE A 319 26.17 17.20 0.86
CA PHE A 319 25.26 17.22 2.01
C PHE A 319 25.96 16.91 3.34
N PHE A 320 26.80 15.88 3.40
CA PHE A 320 27.55 15.55 4.61
C PHE A 320 28.65 16.57 4.93
N GLN A 321 29.29 17.14 3.91
CA GLN A 321 30.22 18.25 4.11
C GLN A 321 29.51 19.46 4.72
N GLU A 322 28.31 19.79 4.25
CA GLU A 322 27.53 20.90 4.79
C GLU A 322 27.09 20.64 6.24
N ILE A 323 26.72 19.41 6.60
CA ILE A 323 26.47 19.02 8.00
C ILE A 323 27.72 19.24 8.86
N ASN A 324 28.90 18.83 8.38
CA ASN A 324 30.15 18.99 9.12
C ASN A 324 30.50 20.48 9.31
N LYS A 325 30.30 21.32 8.29
CA LYS A 325 30.53 22.78 8.37
C LYS A 325 29.65 23.46 9.42
N ARG A 326 28.40 23.03 9.56
CA ARG A 326 27.44 23.58 10.54
C ARG A 326 27.74 23.18 11.98
N GLY A 327 28.73 22.32 12.19
CA GLY A 327 29.07 21.74 13.49
C GLY A 327 28.13 20.58 13.83
N GLY A 328 28.66 19.53 14.43
CA GLY A 328 27.97 18.26 14.71
C GLY A 328 26.76 18.32 15.65
N GLY A 329 26.17 19.49 15.90
CA GLY A 329 24.84 19.65 16.52
C GLY A 329 23.71 19.12 15.62
N LEU A 330 23.92 19.06 14.30
CA LEU A 330 23.05 18.36 13.34
C LEU A 330 23.31 16.84 13.33
N ARG A 331 23.34 16.19 14.50
CA ARG A 331 23.31 14.72 14.61
C ARG A 331 21.91 14.19 14.29
N THR A 332 21.41 14.53 13.11
CA THR A 332 20.21 13.93 12.55
C THR A 332 20.60 12.51 12.12
N ARG A 333 20.20 11.50 12.89
CA ARG A 333 20.25 10.12 12.40
C ARG A 333 19.25 10.04 11.25
N PHE A 334 19.76 10.03 10.02
CA PHE A 334 18.94 9.89 8.82
C PHE A 334 18.34 8.49 8.78
N TYR A 335 17.04 8.41 8.54
CA TYR A 335 16.36 7.15 8.25
C TYR A 335 16.15 7.07 6.76
N TYR A 336 16.82 6.12 6.13
CA TYR A 336 16.62 5.82 4.73
C TYR A 336 15.41 4.87 4.60
N ALA A 337 14.27 5.40 4.16
CA ALA A 337 13.12 4.59 3.77
C ALA A 337 13.21 4.32 2.25
N ARG A 338 13.53 3.07 1.87
CA ARG A 338 13.41 2.60 0.47
C ARG A 338 11.97 2.73 -0.02
#